data_AF-A0A0J7KGU0-F1
#
_entry.id   AF-A0A0J7KGU0-F1
#
_cell.length_a   1.000
_cell.length_b   1.000
_cell.length_c   1.000
_cell.angle_alpha   90.00
_cell.angle_beta   90.00
_cell.angle_gamma   90.00
#
_symmetry.space_group_name_H-M   'P 1'
#
loop_
_entity.id
_entity.type
_entity.pdbx_description
1 polymer ?
#
loop_
_entity_poly.entity_id
_entity_poly.type
_entity_poly.pdbx_seq_one_letter_code
_entity_poly.pdbx_strand_id
1 'polypeptide(L)'
;MDFNDLTVVQLRMVLRHFKLPLTGIKAEMIARLRTIDPEGEKTREIIEDGEYVTAASGEEFGTGPRWEQDTPQSSVKEDLWQRERELDKKELELMRRENEILKNISSAVATAPEQPNMLVKVISDLLSEFNGTDNTYLIWKKQIRLLRNTYNLNDNSLRILIGAKLKGRALRWFHSRAEHIEMNCEELLHELKNMFDHRLSRLSLRKTFENRTWKAGETFSD
;
A
#
# COMPACT_ATOMS: atom_id res chain seq x y z
N MET A 1 -57.54 7.44 28.74
CA MET A 1 -56.80 7.94 29.92
C MET A 1 -56.78 9.46 29.84
N ASP A 2 -57.08 10.25 30.89
CA ASP A 2 -56.95 11.71 30.77
C ASP A 2 -55.48 12.13 30.90
N PHE A 3 -54.92 12.65 29.81
CA PHE A 3 -53.53 13.10 29.73
C PHE A 3 -53.20 14.26 30.69
N ASN A 4 -54.21 14.94 31.23
CA ASN A 4 -54.01 16.01 32.22
C ASN A 4 -53.52 15.49 33.58
N ASP A 5 -53.83 14.23 33.92
CA ASP A 5 -53.45 13.60 35.19
C ASP A 5 -51.99 13.14 35.20
N LEU A 6 -51.31 13.17 34.05
CA LEU A 6 -49.92 12.77 33.92
C LEU A 6 -48.96 13.86 34.41
N THR A 7 -47.91 13.46 35.13
CA THR A 7 -46.84 14.37 35.54
C THR A 7 -45.96 14.75 34.35
N VAL A 8 -45.28 15.89 34.42
CA VAL A 8 -44.37 16.35 33.33
C VAL A 8 -43.26 15.33 33.05
N VAL A 9 -42.86 14.56 34.07
CA VAL A 9 -41.85 13.50 33.95
C VAL A 9 -42.38 12.33 33.13
N GLN A 10 -43.60 11.86 33.42
CA GLN A 10 -44.28 10.83 32.65
C GLN A 10 -44.53 11.27 31.20
N LEU A 11 -44.97 12.52 30.98
CA LEU A 11 -45.17 13.07 29.64
C LEU A 11 -43.87 13.10 28.82
N ARG A 12 -42.74 13.46 29.44
CA ARG A 12 -41.43 13.43 28.77
C ARG A 12 -40.98 12.01 28.44
N MET A 13 -41.26 11.05 29.32
CA MET A 13 -40.92 9.65 29.06
C MET A 13 -41.68 9.12 27.85
N VAL A 14 -42.99 9.36 27.81
CA VAL A 14 -43.85 8.95 26.70
C VAL A 14 -43.45 9.65 25.40
N LEU A 15 -43.21 10.98 25.43
CA LEU A 15 -42.71 11.72 24.27
C LEU A 15 -41.35 11.20 23.78
N ARG A 16 -40.44 10.79 24.66
CA ARG A 16 -39.16 10.18 24.30
C ARG A 16 -39.36 8.85 23.57
N HIS A 17 -40.30 8.03 24.04
CA HIS A 17 -40.64 6.76 23.39
C HIS A 17 -41.17 6.98 21.97
N PHE A 18 -42.03 7.98 21.79
CA PHE A 18 -42.53 8.39 20.47
C PHE A 18 -41.53 9.23 19.65
N LYS A 19 -40.29 9.44 20.14
CA LYS A 19 -39.24 10.26 19.51
C LYS A 19 -39.68 11.69 19.17
N LEU A 20 -40.53 12.26 20.02
CA LEU A 20 -41.06 13.61 19.87
C LEU A 20 -40.24 14.64 20.67
N PRO A 21 -40.32 15.94 20.30
CA PRO A 21 -39.62 16.98 21.02
C PRO A 21 -40.08 17.09 22.48
N LEU A 22 -39.11 17.01 23.39
CA LEU A 22 -39.28 17.07 24.86
C LEU A 22 -39.37 18.51 25.40
N THR A 23 -39.43 19.50 24.51
CA THR A 23 -39.42 20.94 24.82
C THR A 23 -40.83 21.51 24.80
N GLY A 24 -41.14 22.41 25.74
CA GLY A 24 -42.44 23.08 25.82
C GLY A 24 -43.08 23.00 27.22
N ILE A 25 -44.24 23.64 27.35
CA ILE A 25 -45.05 23.61 28.59
C ILE A 25 -45.89 22.33 28.62
N LYS A 26 -46.32 21.88 29.80
CA LYS A 26 -47.13 20.64 30.00
C LYS A 26 -48.31 20.54 29.00
N ALA A 27 -49.01 21.64 28.73
CA ALA A 27 -50.13 21.68 27.78
C ALA A 27 -49.71 21.39 26.32
N GLU A 28 -48.54 21.88 25.89
CA GLU A 28 -48.02 21.63 24.54
C GLU A 28 -47.56 20.17 24.38
N MET A 29 -47.00 19.58 25.44
CA MET A 29 -46.64 18.16 25.47
C MET A 29 -47.88 17.27 25.35
N ILE A 30 -48.96 17.62 26.06
CA ILE A 30 -50.24 16.90 26.00
C ILE A 30 -50.88 17.04 24.62
N ALA A 31 -50.86 18.24 24.03
CA ALA A 31 -51.40 18.46 22.68
C ALA A 31 -50.68 17.59 21.63
N ARG A 32 -49.35 17.48 21.71
CA ARG A 32 -48.57 16.60 20.81
C ARG A 32 -48.89 15.13 21.01
N LEU A 33 -49.06 14.67 22.25
CA LEU A 33 -49.46 13.29 22.51
C LEU A 33 -50.85 12.97 21.96
N ARG A 34 -51.83 13.87 22.15
CA ARG A 34 -53.20 13.70 21.61
C ARG A 34 -53.25 13.60 20.08
N THR A 35 -52.30 14.19 19.36
CA THR A 35 -52.25 14.07 17.88
C THR A 35 -51.82 12.68 17.39
N ILE A 36 -51.10 11.92 18.22
CA ILE A 36 -50.51 10.62 17.86
C ILE A 36 -51.28 9.46 18.50
N ASP A 37 -51.81 9.69 19.70
CA ASP A 37 -52.58 8.73 20.47
C ASP A 37 -53.79 9.45 21.08
N PRO A 38 -54.90 9.60 20.34
CA PRO A 38 -56.07 10.33 20.83
C PRO A 38 -56.81 9.60 21.97
N GLU A 39 -56.70 8.27 22.06
CA GLU A 39 -57.35 7.45 23.11
C GLU A 39 -56.44 7.21 24.34
N GLY A 40 -55.13 7.31 24.16
CA GLY A 40 -54.14 7.17 25.24
C GLY A 40 -53.81 5.72 25.59
N GLU A 41 -54.10 4.80 24.68
CA GLU A 41 -53.94 3.36 24.89
C GLU A 41 -52.46 2.97 24.91
N LYS A 42 -51.67 3.46 23.95
CA LYS A 42 -50.22 3.24 23.91
C LYS A 42 -49.48 3.98 25.02
N THR A 43 -50.00 5.15 25.39
CA THR A 43 -49.47 5.93 26.50
C THR A 43 -49.61 5.17 27.83
N ARG A 44 -50.71 4.45 28.01
CA ARG A 44 -50.98 3.65 29.19
C ARG A 44 -50.06 2.43 29.26
N GLU A 45 -49.88 1.70 28.16
CA GLU A 45 -48.94 0.57 28.08
C GLU A 45 -47.51 0.99 28.44
N ILE A 46 -47.04 2.13 27.94
CA ILE A 46 -45.68 2.64 28.23
C ILE A 46 -45.50 3.00 29.73
N ILE A 47 -46.57 3.42 30.40
CA ILE A 47 -46.54 3.77 31.82
C ILE A 47 -46.71 2.52 32.70
N GLU A 48 -47.50 1.53 32.27
CA GLU A 48 -47.68 0.26 32.98
C GLU A 48 -46.45 -0.66 32.83
N ASP A 49 -45.80 -0.69 31.66
CA ASP A 49 -44.55 -1.43 31.41
C ASP A 49 -43.30 -0.67 31.91
N GLY A 50 -43.42 0.65 32.08
CA GLY A 50 -42.39 1.51 32.64
C GLY A 50 -42.48 1.54 34.16
N GLU A 51 -41.92 0.53 34.82
CA GLU A 51 -41.71 0.47 36.28
C GLU A 51 -41.24 1.84 36.82
N TYR A 52 -42.11 2.56 37.53
CA TYR A 52 -41.77 3.86 38.10
C TYR A 52 -41.38 3.73 39.57
N VAL A 53 -40.19 4.25 39.90
CA VAL A 53 -39.94 4.86 41.20
C VAL A 53 -40.78 6.13 41.27
N THR A 54 -41.94 6.04 41.92
CA THR A 54 -42.81 7.18 42.24
C THR A 54 -42.21 7.97 43.41
N ALA A 55 -41.48 9.04 43.12
CA ALA A 55 -41.27 10.10 44.12
C ALA A 55 -42.52 10.99 44.13
N ALA A 56 -43.41 10.72 45.09
CA ALA A 56 -44.59 11.53 45.37
C ALA A 56 -44.18 12.96 45.75
N SER A 57 -44.89 13.94 45.17
CA SER A 57 -44.82 15.34 45.59
C SER A 57 -45.45 15.52 46.97
N GLY A 58 -44.76 16.21 47.87
CA GLY A 58 -45.30 16.67 49.16
C GLY A 58 -44.29 17.62 49.81
N GLU A 59 -44.77 18.81 50.15
CA GLU A 59 -44.07 20.02 50.58
C GLU A 59 -43.26 19.84 51.90
N GLU A 60 -42.10 20.51 52.01
CA GLU A 60 -41.83 21.57 52.99
C GLU A 60 -40.32 21.84 53.19
N PHE A 61 -40.02 23.12 53.40
CA PHE A 61 -38.73 23.68 53.78
C PHE A 61 -38.04 22.90 54.92
N GLY A 62 -36.72 22.68 54.82
CA GLY A 62 -35.97 22.19 55.97
C GLY A 62 -34.50 21.89 55.70
N THR A 63 -33.66 22.83 56.09
CA THR A 63 -32.22 22.74 56.34
C THR A 63 -31.72 21.40 56.90
N GLY A 64 -30.59 20.89 56.39
CA GLY A 64 -29.66 20.04 57.16
C GLY A 64 -29.33 18.67 56.57
N PRO A 65 -28.13 18.12 56.89
CA PRO A 65 -27.26 17.39 55.96
C PRO A 65 -27.55 15.90 55.89
N ARG A 66 -27.34 15.27 54.72
CA ARG A 66 -27.66 13.84 54.53
C ARG A 66 -26.61 13.16 53.64
N TRP A 67 -25.57 12.66 54.33
CA TRP A 67 -24.70 11.51 54.02
C TRP A 67 -24.32 11.29 52.55
N GLU A 68 -23.09 11.68 52.19
CA GLU A 68 -22.31 11.01 51.15
C GLU A 68 -22.36 9.50 51.40
N GLN A 69 -23.11 8.78 50.56
CA GLN A 69 -22.83 7.37 50.31
C GLN A 69 -22.00 7.32 49.04
N ASP A 70 -20.68 7.43 49.23
CA ASP A 70 -19.72 6.85 48.30
C ASP A 70 -20.04 5.36 48.19
N THR A 71 -20.77 5.00 47.13
CA THR A 71 -20.96 3.61 46.77
C THR A 71 -19.67 3.14 46.11
N PRO A 72 -19.01 2.07 46.60
CA PRO A 72 -17.77 1.54 46.01
C PRO A 72 -17.89 1.20 44.52
N GLN A 73 -19.11 1.08 44.02
CA GLN A 73 -19.44 0.78 42.63
C GLN A 73 -19.22 1.96 41.67
N SER A 74 -19.28 3.22 42.13
CA SER A 74 -19.03 4.39 41.27
C SER A 74 -17.55 4.53 40.95
N SER A 75 -16.68 4.47 41.97
CA SER A 75 -15.23 4.52 41.81
C SER A 75 -14.70 3.40 40.91
N VAL A 76 -15.17 2.16 41.10
CA VAL A 76 -14.76 1.03 40.24
C VAL A 76 -15.22 1.23 38.79
N LYS A 77 -16.40 1.81 38.58
CA LYS A 77 -16.90 2.13 37.24
C LYS A 77 -16.06 3.23 36.60
N GLU A 78 -15.73 4.29 37.33
CA GLU A 78 -14.84 5.36 36.85
C GLU A 78 -13.44 4.84 36.49
N ASP A 79 -12.88 3.93 37.29
CA ASP A 79 -11.58 3.30 37.01
C ASP A 79 -11.62 2.44 35.75
N LEU A 80 -12.71 1.69 35.53
CA LEU A 80 -12.93 0.93 34.30
C LEU A 80 -13.03 1.84 33.08
N TRP A 81 -13.81 2.93 33.17
CA TRP A 81 -13.93 3.94 32.11
C TRP A 81 -12.61 4.67 31.81
N GLN A 82 -11.76 4.86 32.81
CA GLN A 82 -10.42 5.39 32.59
C GLN A 82 -9.55 4.38 31.85
N ARG A 83 -9.60 3.11 32.25
CA ARG A 83 -8.80 2.04 31.64
C ARG A 83 -9.21 1.74 30.20
N GLU A 84 -10.51 1.78 29.89
CA GLU A 84 -11.04 1.64 28.54
C GLU A 84 -10.57 2.77 27.62
N ARG A 85 -10.63 4.03 28.09
CA ARG A 85 -10.08 5.18 27.35
C ARG A 85 -8.57 5.10 27.14
N GLU A 86 -7.82 4.54 28.07
CA GLU A 86 -6.39 4.31 27.90
C GLU A 86 -6.09 3.23 26.87
N LEU A 87 -6.91 2.18 26.81
CA LEU A 87 -6.80 1.13 25.80
C LEU A 87 -7.12 1.67 24.41
N ASP A 88 -8.23 2.40 24.25
CA ASP A 88 -8.61 3.01 22.97
C ASP A 88 -7.51 3.93 22.43
N LYS A 89 -6.87 4.72 23.32
CA LYS A 89 -5.74 5.58 22.94
C LYS A 89 -4.55 4.76 22.45
N LYS A 90 -4.22 3.64 23.11
CA LYS A 90 -3.12 2.75 22.73
C LYS A 90 -3.41 2.02 21.42
N GLU A 91 -4.64 1.57 21.20
CA GLU A 91 -5.07 0.96 19.93
C GLU A 91 -4.97 1.96 18.78
N LEU A 92 -5.37 3.21 19.00
CA LEU A 92 -5.30 4.26 18.00
C LEU A 92 -3.84 4.66 17.69
N GLU A 93 -2.97 4.63 18.69
CA GLU A 93 -1.53 4.82 18.51
C GLU A 93 -0.90 3.65 17.74
N LEU A 94 -1.28 2.41 18.03
CA LEU A 94 -0.85 1.22 17.28
C LEU A 94 -1.33 1.28 15.82
N MET A 95 -2.60 1.62 15.58
CA MET A 95 -3.16 1.77 14.24
C MET A 95 -2.49 2.90 13.44
N ARG A 96 -2.11 4.00 14.11
CA ARG A 96 -1.34 5.07 13.48
C ARG A 96 0.07 4.63 13.14
N ARG A 97 0.74 3.94 14.06
CA ARG A 97 2.09 3.39 13.84
C ARG A 97 2.08 2.33 12.75
N GLU A 98 1.08 1.47 12.70
CA GLU A 98 0.90 0.47 11.65
C GLU A 98 0.67 1.16 10.30
N ASN A 99 -0.20 2.16 10.24
CA ASN A 99 -0.38 2.97 9.03
C ASN A 99 0.91 3.70 8.61
N GLU A 100 1.69 4.19 9.56
CA GLU A 100 2.96 4.84 9.29
C GLU A 100 3.99 3.84 8.77
N ILE A 101 4.06 2.64 9.35
CA ILE A 101 4.89 1.52 8.86
C ILE A 101 4.43 1.10 7.46
N LEU A 102 3.13 0.95 7.22
CA LEU A 102 2.58 0.59 5.91
C LEU A 102 2.81 1.68 4.87
N LYS A 103 2.69 2.96 5.23
CA LYS A 103 3.06 4.09 4.36
C LYS A 103 4.55 4.15 4.11
N ASN A 104 5.37 3.88 5.12
CA ASN A 104 6.82 3.87 4.98
C ASN A 104 7.29 2.66 4.14
N ILE A 105 6.67 1.49 4.29
CA ILE A 105 6.90 0.31 3.44
C ILE A 105 6.38 0.56 2.03
N SER A 106 5.18 1.12 1.86
CA SER A 106 4.64 1.43 0.53
C SER A 106 5.47 2.50 -0.18
N SER A 107 5.93 3.54 0.53
CA SER A 107 6.88 4.52 0.00
C SER A 107 8.25 3.88 -0.26
N ALA A 108 8.74 3.00 0.62
CA ALA A 108 9.99 2.27 0.42
C ALA A 108 9.92 1.24 -0.71
N VAL A 109 8.75 0.68 -1.03
CA VAL A 109 8.52 -0.21 -2.19
C VAL A 109 8.37 0.59 -3.47
N ALA A 110 7.73 1.77 -3.40
CA ALA A 110 7.67 2.71 -4.52
C ALA A 110 9.03 3.40 -4.81
N THR A 111 9.94 3.43 -3.83
CA THR A 111 11.30 3.98 -3.97
C THR A 111 12.41 2.92 -3.92
N ALA A 112 12.07 1.64 -3.73
CA ALA A 112 13.03 0.55 -3.86
C ALA A 112 13.32 0.37 -5.35
N PRO A 113 14.60 0.43 -5.78
CA PRO A 113 14.93 -0.02 -7.11
C PRO A 113 14.54 -1.51 -7.17
N GLU A 114 13.62 -1.87 -8.07
CA GLU A 114 13.41 -3.26 -8.51
C GLU A 114 14.79 -3.92 -8.56
N GLN A 115 15.11 -4.88 -7.68
CA GLN A 115 16.48 -5.37 -7.44
C GLN A 115 17.19 -5.69 -8.77
N PRO A 116 17.89 -4.71 -9.38
CA PRO A 116 18.28 -4.85 -10.78
C PRO A 116 19.51 -5.75 -10.84
N ASN A 117 20.25 -5.80 -9.73
CA ASN A 117 21.43 -6.61 -9.55
C ASN A 117 21.13 -8.12 -9.54
N MET A 118 19.96 -8.57 -9.06
CA MET A 118 19.58 -9.98 -9.13
C MET A 118 19.12 -10.36 -10.54
N LEU A 119 18.29 -9.51 -11.16
CA LEU A 119 17.80 -9.70 -12.53
C LEU A 119 18.95 -9.71 -13.55
N VAL A 120 19.92 -8.78 -13.42
CA VAL A 120 21.09 -8.70 -14.30
C VAL A 120 21.96 -9.95 -14.19
N LYS A 121 22.13 -10.54 -13.00
CA LYS A 121 22.89 -11.80 -12.84
C LYS A 121 22.26 -12.95 -13.60
N VAL A 122 20.95 -13.16 -13.44
CA VAL A 122 20.22 -14.23 -14.14
C VAL A 122 20.23 -14.01 -15.65
N ILE A 123 20.00 -12.77 -16.10
CA ILE A 123 20.04 -12.41 -17.52
C ILE A 123 21.45 -12.56 -18.09
N SER A 124 22.49 -12.36 -17.27
CA SER A 124 23.86 -12.54 -17.70
C SER A 124 24.11 -13.97 -18.18
N ASP A 125 23.53 -14.99 -17.55
CA ASP A 125 23.72 -16.39 -17.95
C ASP A 125 23.17 -16.68 -19.36
N LEU A 126 22.24 -15.87 -19.86
CA LEU A 126 21.69 -15.96 -21.22
C LEU A 126 22.60 -15.33 -22.29
N LEU A 127 23.60 -14.54 -21.88
CA LEU A 127 24.53 -13.86 -22.78
C LEU A 127 25.88 -14.58 -22.77
N SER A 128 26.39 -14.89 -23.97
CA SER A 128 27.74 -15.44 -24.12
C SER A 128 28.79 -14.39 -23.77
N GLU A 129 29.95 -14.84 -23.31
CA GLU A 129 31.08 -13.96 -23.04
C GLU A 129 31.64 -13.37 -24.36
N PHE A 130 32.15 -12.14 -24.30
CA PHE A 130 32.79 -11.47 -25.44
C PHE A 130 34.23 -11.12 -25.10
N ASN A 131 35.16 -11.75 -25.82
CA ASN A 131 36.60 -11.59 -25.65
C ASN A 131 37.26 -10.67 -26.70
N GLY A 132 36.52 -10.27 -27.74
CA GLY A 132 37.02 -9.49 -28.87
C GLY A 132 37.77 -10.31 -29.92
N THR A 133 37.48 -11.61 -30.08
CA THR A 133 38.01 -12.47 -31.16
C THR A 133 36.90 -12.92 -32.13
N ASP A 134 37.31 -13.46 -33.28
CA ASP A 134 36.47 -14.27 -34.17
C ASP A 134 35.31 -13.57 -34.89
N ASN A 135 35.34 -12.23 -35.03
CA ASN A 135 34.33 -11.47 -35.77
C ASN A 135 32.88 -11.75 -35.29
N THR A 136 32.72 -12.12 -34.02
CA THR A 136 31.45 -12.52 -33.38
C THR A 136 30.64 -11.32 -32.88
N TYR A 137 31.21 -10.12 -32.94
CA TYR A 137 30.61 -8.88 -32.42
C TYR A 137 29.16 -8.68 -32.89
N LEU A 138 28.86 -8.93 -34.17
CA LEU A 138 27.50 -8.73 -34.70
C LEU A 138 26.46 -9.69 -34.09
N ILE A 139 26.85 -10.95 -33.84
CA ILE A 139 25.98 -11.95 -33.21
C ILE A 139 25.75 -11.54 -31.76
N TRP A 140 26.83 -11.20 -31.06
CA TRP A 140 26.78 -10.77 -29.67
C TRP A 140 25.95 -9.49 -29.47
N LYS A 141 26.12 -8.49 -30.35
CA LYS A 141 25.29 -7.27 -30.36
C LYS A 141 23.80 -7.58 -30.54
N LYS A 142 23.45 -8.53 -31.40
CA LYS A 142 22.06 -8.96 -31.60
C LYS A 142 21.50 -9.60 -30.32
N GLN A 143 22.27 -10.43 -29.63
CA GLN A 143 21.86 -11.02 -28.36
C GLN A 143 21.61 -9.96 -27.29
N ILE A 144 22.49 -8.96 -27.16
CA ILE A 144 22.31 -7.83 -26.23
C ILE A 144 21.02 -7.06 -26.54
N ARG A 145 20.76 -6.76 -27.82
CA ARG A 145 19.55 -6.05 -28.25
C ARG A 145 18.28 -6.86 -27.95
N LEU A 146 18.33 -8.17 -28.15
CA LEU A 146 17.23 -9.05 -27.77
C LEU A 146 16.97 -8.97 -26.26
N LEU A 147 17.99 -9.14 -25.43
CA LEU A 147 17.85 -9.09 -23.97
C LEU A 147 17.35 -7.73 -23.48
N ARG A 148 17.85 -6.63 -24.06
CA ARG A 148 17.36 -5.27 -23.77
C ARG A 148 15.85 -5.16 -24.00
N ASN A 149 15.38 -5.66 -25.14
CA ASN A 149 13.98 -5.54 -25.54
C ASN A 149 13.07 -6.51 -24.77
N THR A 150 13.53 -7.73 -24.50
CA THR A 150 12.74 -8.75 -23.80
C THR A 150 12.56 -8.43 -22.31
N TYR A 151 13.60 -7.90 -21.66
CA TYR A 151 13.60 -7.63 -20.22
C TYR A 151 13.51 -6.14 -19.88
N ASN A 152 13.24 -5.28 -20.87
CA ASN A 152 13.14 -3.81 -20.71
C ASN A 152 14.32 -3.21 -19.92
N LEU A 153 15.53 -3.67 -20.22
CA LEU A 153 16.72 -3.24 -19.48
C LEU A 153 16.99 -1.75 -19.71
N ASN A 154 17.09 -1.01 -18.60
CA ASN A 154 17.57 0.36 -18.63
C ASN A 154 19.06 0.43 -18.99
N ASP A 155 19.54 1.62 -19.38
CA ASP A 155 20.92 1.81 -19.84
C ASP A 155 21.94 1.38 -18.77
N ASN A 156 21.70 1.69 -17.50
CA ASN A 156 22.59 1.30 -16.41
C ASN A 156 22.72 -0.22 -16.26
N SER A 157 21.61 -0.95 -16.29
CA SER A 157 21.57 -2.42 -16.17
C SER A 157 22.23 -3.08 -17.37
N LEU A 158 21.99 -2.54 -18.57
CA LEU A 158 22.59 -3.01 -19.80
C LEU A 158 24.12 -2.77 -19.82
N ARG A 159 24.58 -1.63 -19.30
CA ARG A 159 26.01 -1.31 -19.16
C ARG A 159 26.71 -2.26 -18.19
N ILE A 160 26.10 -2.52 -17.04
CA ILE A 160 26.60 -3.51 -16.07
C ILE A 160 26.65 -4.90 -16.71
N LEU A 161 25.60 -5.29 -17.44
CA LEU A 161 25.53 -6.57 -18.15
C LEU A 161 26.66 -6.71 -19.19
N ILE A 162 26.85 -5.67 -20.01
CA ILE A 162 27.93 -5.61 -21.00
C ILE A 162 29.28 -5.76 -20.30
N GLY A 163 29.56 -4.91 -19.31
CA GLY A 163 30.83 -4.93 -18.56
C GLY A 163 31.12 -6.28 -17.90
N ALA A 164 30.10 -6.93 -17.33
CA ALA A 164 30.25 -8.26 -16.72
C ALA A 164 30.59 -9.36 -17.74
N LYS A 165 30.17 -9.20 -19.00
CA LYS A 165 30.35 -10.19 -20.08
C LYS A 165 31.54 -9.93 -20.98
N LEU A 166 32.23 -8.80 -20.82
CA LEU A 166 33.52 -8.56 -21.45
C LEU A 166 34.61 -9.40 -20.76
N LYS A 167 35.44 -10.06 -21.56
CA LYS A 167 36.59 -10.86 -21.11
C LYS A 167 37.82 -10.55 -21.96
N GLY A 168 38.98 -11.07 -21.55
CA GLY A 168 40.18 -11.08 -22.38
C GLY A 168 40.61 -9.69 -22.88
N ARG A 169 40.71 -9.53 -24.21
CA ARG A 169 41.15 -8.28 -24.85
C ARG A 169 40.07 -7.21 -24.77
N ALA A 170 38.80 -7.58 -24.91
CA ALA A 170 37.69 -6.65 -24.81
C ALA A 170 37.58 -6.01 -23.42
N LEU A 171 37.79 -6.80 -22.36
CA LEU A 171 37.81 -6.29 -20.98
C LEU A 171 38.99 -5.33 -20.72
N ARG A 172 40.19 -5.67 -21.21
CA ARG A 172 41.36 -4.78 -21.11
C ARG A 172 41.15 -3.47 -21.85
N TRP A 173 40.53 -3.51 -23.03
CA TRP A 173 40.17 -2.31 -23.78
C TRP A 173 39.14 -1.47 -23.03
N PHE A 174 38.12 -2.10 -22.45
CA PHE A 174 37.10 -1.40 -21.66
C PHE A 174 37.71 -0.64 -20.49
N HIS A 175 38.66 -1.25 -19.77
CA HIS A 175 39.37 -0.59 -18.68
C HIS A 175 40.56 0.30 -19.11
N SER A 176 40.84 0.43 -20.40
CA SER A 176 41.99 1.22 -20.87
C SER A 176 41.77 2.72 -20.78
N ARG A 177 40.51 3.20 -20.84
CA ARG A 177 40.13 4.61 -20.74
C ARG A 177 38.96 4.73 -19.76
N ALA A 178 39.06 5.68 -18.83
CA ALA A 178 37.98 5.96 -17.87
C ALA A 178 36.68 6.38 -18.57
N GLU A 179 36.81 7.06 -19.72
CA GLU A 179 35.69 7.48 -20.57
C GLU A 179 34.78 6.32 -21.00
N HIS A 180 35.33 5.11 -21.22
CA HIS A 180 34.53 3.95 -21.59
C HIS A 180 33.55 3.51 -20.51
N ILE A 181 33.85 3.84 -19.24
CA ILE A 181 32.99 3.54 -18.11
C ILE A 181 31.80 4.52 -18.10
N GLU A 182 32.00 5.76 -18.53
CA GLU A 182 30.99 6.82 -18.48
C GLU A 182 30.08 6.86 -19.72
N MET A 183 30.49 6.24 -20.83
CA MET A 183 29.70 6.11 -22.06
C MET A 183 28.34 5.44 -21.81
N ASN A 184 27.32 5.89 -22.56
CA ASN A 184 26.04 5.18 -22.60
C ASN A 184 26.17 3.84 -23.37
N CYS A 185 25.16 2.98 -23.28
CA CYS A 185 25.27 1.64 -23.88
C CYS A 185 25.41 1.66 -25.41
N GLU A 186 24.76 2.58 -26.11
CA GLU A 186 24.84 2.63 -27.57
C GLU A 186 26.20 3.12 -28.05
N GLU A 187 26.78 4.12 -27.38
CA GLU A 187 28.15 4.58 -27.59
C GLU A 187 29.16 3.47 -27.30
N LEU A 188 29.04 2.80 -26.15
CA LEU A 188 29.91 1.69 -25.79
C LEU A 188 29.85 0.55 -26.82
N LEU A 189 28.64 0.20 -27.28
CA LEU A 189 28.48 -0.79 -28.35
C LEU A 189 29.10 -0.29 -29.65
N HIS A 190 28.96 0.98 -29.99
CA HIS A 190 29.57 1.56 -31.20
C HIS A 190 31.10 1.48 -31.15
N GLU A 191 31.71 1.87 -30.03
CA GLU A 191 33.16 1.81 -29.85
C GLU A 191 33.68 0.36 -29.84
N LEU A 192 32.96 -0.57 -29.20
CA LEU A 192 33.27 -2.00 -29.29
C LEU A 192 33.22 -2.52 -30.72
N LYS A 193 32.30 -2.01 -31.55
CA LYS A 193 32.26 -2.33 -32.98
C LYS A 193 33.53 -1.85 -33.65
N ASN A 194 33.86 -0.57 -33.50
CA ASN A 194 35.00 0.05 -34.16
C ASN A 194 36.31 -0.67 -33.78
N MET A 195 36.42 -1.12 -32.53
CA MET A 195 37.62 -1.80 -32.04
C MET A 195 37.67 -3.30 -32.34
N PHE A 196 36.55 -4.02 -32.46
CA PHE A 196 36.57 -5.50 -32.55
C PHE A 196 35.88 -6.08 -33.79
N ASP A 197 35.07 -5.29 -34.52
CA ASP A 197 34.42 -5.70 -35.79
C ASP A 197 35.39 -5.54 -36.96
N HIS A 198 36.48 -6.31 -36.93
CA HIS A 198 37.43 -6.41 -38.03
C HIS A 198 36.91 -7.41 -39.06
N ARG A 199 35.81 -7.05 -39.73
CA ARG A 199 35.28 -7.87 -40.81
C ARG A 199 36.35 -8.00 -41.90
N LEU A 200 36.68 -9.23 -42.27
CA LEU A 200 37.59 -9.49 -43.38
C LEU A 200 37.11 -8.70 -44.61
N SER A 201 38.03 -7.97 -45.24
CA SER A 201 37.71 -7.20 -46.44
C SER A 201 37.10 -8.12 -47.50
N ARG A 202 36.25 -7.57 -48.38
CA ARG A 202 35.66 -8.35 -49.50
C ARG A 202 36.74 -9.06 -50.33
N LEU A 203 37.92 -8.45 -50.46
CA LEU A 203 39.08 -9.04 -51.14
C LEU A 203 39.65 -10.24 -50.38
N SER A 204 39.76 -10.16 -49.05
CA SER A 204 40.22 -11.25 -48.19
C SER A 204 39.24 -12.43 -48.20
N LEU A 205 37.94 -12.15 -48.15
CA LEU A 205 36.87 -13.15 -48.29
C LEU A 205 36.90 -13.82 -49.66
N ARG A 206 37.13 -13.04 -50.73
CA ARG A 206 37.27 -13.57 -52.08
C ARG A 206 38.48 -14.50 -52.20
N LYS A 207 39.64 -14.09 -51.71
CA LYS A 207 40.86 -14.92 -51.72
C LYS A 207 40.69 -16.21 -50.92
N THR A 208 40.03 -16.16 -49.76
CA THR A 208 39.79 -17.37 -48.94
C THR A 208 38.81 -18.32 -49.61
N PHE A 209 37.79 -17.80 -50.31
CA PHE A 209 36.90 -18.62 -51.14
C PHE A 209 37.62 -19.24 -52.34
N GLU A 210 38.40 -18.45 -53.09
CA GLU A 210 39.19 -18.92 -54.24
C GLU A 210 40.23 -19.98 -53.83
N ASN A 211 40.82 -19.85 -52.64
CA ASN A 211 41.77 -20.83 -52.10
C ASN A 211 41.11 -22.10 -51.55
N ARG A 212 39.79 -22.10 -51.30
CA ARG A 212 39.09 -23.29 -50.79
C ARG A 212 38.91 -24.29 -51.92
N THR A 213 39.48 -25.48 -51.74
CA THR A 213 39.28 -26.63 -52.64
C THR A 213 38.38 -27.65 -51.96
N TRP A 214 37.33 -28.10 -52.65
CA TRP A 214 36.44 -29.14 -52.15
C TRP A 214 37.16 -30.47 -52.00
N LYS A 215 36.99 -31.15 -50.88
CA LYS A 215 37.52 -32.50 -50.66
C LYS A 215 36.44 -33.55 -50.92
N ALA A 216 36.84 -34.69 -51.47
CA ALA A 216 35.93 -35.81 -51.68
C ALA A 216 35.45 -36.35 -50.31
N GLY A 217 34.13 -36.31 -50.07
CA GLY A 217 33.50 -36.74 -48.82
C GLY A 217 32.93 -35.62 -47.94
N GLU A 218 33.12 -34.36 -48.32
CA GLU A 218 32.50 -33.23 -47.61
C GLU A 218 31.01 -33.10 -47.99
N THR A 219 30.15 -32.90 -46.99
CA THR A 219 28.72 -32.59 -47.21
C THR A 219 28.56 -31.10 -47.51
N PHE A 220 27.70 -30.76 -48.46
CA PHE A 220 27.46 -29.38 -48.89
C PHE A 220 26.74 -28.50 -47.85
N SER A 221 26.28 -29.07 -46.73
CA SER A 221 25.32 -28.45 -45.81
C SER A 221 25.92 -27.95 -44.49
N ASP A 222 27.23 -27.97 -44.33
CA ASP A 222 27.95 -27.56 -43.11
C ASP A 222 28.84 -26.33 -43.36
#